data_AF-A0A1Q6EHK3-F1
#
_entry.id   AF-A0A1Q6EHK3-F1
#
_cell.length_a   1.000
_cell.length_b   1.000
_cell.length_c   1.000
_cell.angle_alpha   90.00
_cell.angle_beta   90.00
_cell.angle_gamma   90.00
#
_symmetry.space_group_name_H-M   'P 1'
#
loop_
_entity.id
_entity.type
_entity.pdbx_description
1 polymer ?
#
loop_
_entity_poly.entity_id
_entity_poly.type
_entity_poly.pdbx_seq_one_letter_code
_entity_poly.pdbx_strand_id
1 'polypeptide(L)'
;MKKKLMLCAAAVFAAATISLSSCGGNPVDKAVSLFKEATEQVKNAKSYDELQDIEGDLEAKLEKLEDSNKDFEPTDAQKDAVKDAQKAYNKAKREAKKNL
;
A
#
# COMPACT_ATOMS: atom_id res chain seq x y z
N MET A 1 -30.81 33.02 -8.11
CA MET A 1 -29.94 32.09 -7.36
C MET A 1 -29.03 31.35 -8.33
N LYS A 2 -27.77 31.78 -8.51
CA LYS A 2 -26.80 31.10 -9.38
C LYS A 2 -25.97 30.16 -8.50
N LYS A 3 -26.32 28.86 -8.50
CA LYS A 3 -25.56 27.83 -7.77
C LYS A 3 -24.26 27.56 -8.53
N LYS A 4 -23.13 27.97 -7.92
CA LYS A 4 -21.79 27.60 -8.36
C LYS A 4 -21.63 26.10 -8.12
N LEU A 5 -21.61 25.30 -9.19
CA LEU A 5 -21.19 23.92 -9.12
C LEU A 5 -19.67 23.95 -8.88
N MET A 6 -19.30 23.77 -7.62
CA MET A 6 -17.93 23.50 -7.21
C MET A 6 -17.56 22.16 -7.84
N LEU A 7 -16.74 22.22 -8.89
CA LEU A 7 -16.19 21.06 -9.55
C LEU A 7 -15.23 20.40 -8.56
N CYS A 8 -15.73 19.49 -7.73
CA CYS A 8 -14.87 18.58 -7.00
C CYS A 8 -14.13 17.79 -8.07
N ALA A 9 -12.88 18.18 -8.33
CA ALA A 9 -11.94 17.36 -9.06
C ALA A 9 -11.78 16.07 -8.26
N ALA A 10 -12.64 15.10 -8.56
CA ALA A 10 -12.34 13.71 -8.31
C ALA A 10 -11.06 13.47 -9.10
N ALA A 11 -9.93 13.57 -8.41
CA ALA A 11 -8.69 13.00 -8.86
C ALA A 11 -9.00 11.52 -8.99
N VAL A 12 -9.41 11.13 -10.20
CA VAL A 12 -9.40 9.76 -10.66
C VAL A 12 -7.93 9.37 -10.49
N PHE A 13 -7.61 8.78 -9.35
CA PHE A 13 -6.55 7.80 -9.28
C PHE A 13 -6.99 6.79 -10.31
N ALA A 14 -6.51 7.00 -11.54
CA ALA A 14 -6.39 5.93 -12.49
C ALA A 14 -5.64 4.89 -11.69
N ALA A 15 -6.39 3.93 -11.16
CA ALA A 15 -5.87 2.67 -10.75
C ALA A 15 -5.11 2.23 -11.99
N ALA A 16 -3.80 2.47 -11.98
CA ALA A 16 -2.89 1.73 -12.79
C ALA A 16 -3.19 0.32 -12.31
N THR A 17 -4.10 -0.34 -13.04
CA THR A 17 -4.12 -1.76 -13.19
C THR A 17 -2.73 -2.08 -13.73
N ILE A 18 -1.73 -2.07 -12.84
CA ILE A 18 -0.56 -2.91 -13.00
C ILE A 18 -1.23 -4.26 -13.04
N SER A 19 -1.42 -4.72 -14.27
CA SER A 19 -1.92 -6.02 -14.56
C SER A 19 -1.19 -6.97 -13.62
N LEU A 20 -1.92 -7.52 -12.65
CA LEU A 20 -1.55 -8.73 -11.92
C LEU A 20 -1.58 -9.91 -12.92
N SER A 21 -1.06 -9.71 -14.12
CA SER A 21 -0.80 -10.74 -15.10
C SER A 21 0.37 -11.55 -14.56
N SER A 22 -0.01 -12.58 -13.81
CA SER A 22 0.50 -13.93 -14.06
C SER A 22 2.02 -14.09 -14.03
N CYS A 23 2.57 -14.09 -12.81
CA CYS A 23 3.59 -15.05 -12.40
C CYS A 23 3.16 -15.55 -11.02
N GLY A 24 3.06 -16.85 -10.81
CA GLY A 24 2.72 -17.43 -9.51
C GLY A 24 3.74 -17.03 -8.45
N GLY A 25 3.55 -15.87 -7.84
CA GLY A 25 4.44 -15.33 -6.81
C GLY A 25 4.11 -15.94 -5.48
N ASN A 26 5.14 -16.41 -4.79
CA ASN A 26 5.13 -16.76 -3.38
C ASN A 26 4.39 -15.67 -2.56
N PRO A 27 3.56 -16.04 -1.57
CA PRO A 27 2.90 -15.07 -0.67
C PRO A 27 3.83 -13.96 -0.16
N VAL A 28 5.10 -14.28 0.09
CA VAL A 28 6.13 -13.32 0.49
C VAL A 28 6.36 -12.22 -0.55
N ASP A 29 6.49 -12.58 -1.83
CA ASP A 29 6.72 -11.61 -2.91
C ASP A 29 5.53 -10.67 -3.09
N LYS A 30 4.32 -11.19 -2.84
CA LYS A 30 3.08 -10.40 -2.82
C LYS A 30 3.09 -9.41 -1.65
N ALA A 31 3.43 -9.86 -0.45
CA ALA A 31 3.53 -8.99 0.73
C ALA A 31 4.58 -7.88 0.52
N VAL A 32 5.76 -8.22 -0.01
CA VAL A 32 6.80 -7.24 -0.35
C VAL A 32 6.31 -6.23 -1.38
N SER A 33 5.58 -6.67 -2.40
CA SER A 33 5.01 -5.78 -3.42
C SER A 33 3.96 -4.84 -2.83
N LEU A 34 3.07 -5.33 -1.96
CA LEU A 34 2.09 -4.50 -1.25
C LEU A 34 2.77 -3.39 -0.43
N PHE A 35 3.83 -3.71 0.32
CA PHE A 35 4.60 -2.70 1.04
C PHE A 35 5.27 -1.68 0.11
N LYS A 36 5.82 -2.12 -1.04
CA LYS A 36 6.42 -1.21 -2.03
C LYS A 36 5.39 -0.27 -2.65
N GLU A 37 4.22 -0.78 -3.02
CA GLU A 37 3.11 0.02 -3.55
C GLU A 37 2.65 1.06 -2.53
N ALA A 38 2.39 0.64 -1.28
CA ALA A 38 2.02 1.55 -0.21
C ALA A 38 3.12 2.58 0.08
N THR A 39 4.40 2.19 -0.02
CA THR A 39 5.55 3.11 0.11
C THR A 39 5.50 4.23 -0.94
N GLU A 40 5.19 3.91 -2.19
CA GLU A 40 5.04 4.93 -3.24
C GLU A 40 3.79 5.80 -3.04
N GLN A 41 2.69 5.23 -2.54
CA GLN A 41 1.49 6.00 -2.23
C GLN A 41 1.72 7.00 -1.08
N VAL A 42 2.34 6.59 0.03
CA VAL A 42 2.57 7.50 1.16
C VAL A 42 3.52 8.65 0.83
N LYS A 43 4.49 8.44 -0.08
CA LYS A 43 5.38 9.52 -0.55
C LYS A 43 4.63 10.64 -1.28
N ASN A 44 3.47 10.31 -1.86
CA ASN A 44 2.65 11.24 -2.64
C ASN A 44 1.41 11.74 -1.88
N ALA A 45 1.18 11.26 -0.66
CA ALA A 45 0.05 11.66 0.16
C ALA A 45 0.14 13.13 0.58
N LYS A 46 -1.01 13.80 0.60
CA LYS A 46 -1.17 15.24 0.82
C LYS A 46 -1.93 15.57 2.10
N SER A 47 -2.36 14.56 2.85
CA SER A 47 -3.06 14.76 4.12
C SER A 47 -2.85 13.59 5.07
N TYR A 48 -3.11 13.82 6.36
CA TYR A 48 -3.10 12.76 7.37
C TYR A 48 -4.18 11.70 7.11
N ASP A 49 -5.34 12.11 6.58
CA ASP A 49 -6.44 11.20 6.22
C ASP A 49 -6.02 10.27 5.08
N GLU A 50 -5.39 10.79 4.02
CA GLU A 50 -4.87 9.96 2.92
C GLU A 50 -3.81 8.95 3.42
N LEU A 51 -2.95 9.35 4.36
CA LEU A 51 -1.98 8.42 4.98
C LEU A 51 -2.65 7.32 5.80
N GLN A 52 -3.78 7.61 6.45
CA GLN A 52 -4.54 6.63 7.21
C GLN A 52 -5.29 5.66 6.27
N ASP A 53 -5.85 6.16 5.18
CA ASP A 53 -6.52 5.33 4.17
C ASP A 53 -5.54 4.36 3.50
N ILE A 54 -4.33 4.82 3.16
CA ILE A 54 -3.28 3.96 2.59
C ILE A 54 -2.87 2.86 3.58
N GLU A 55 -2.73 3.19 4.86
CA GLU A 55 -2.41 2.21 5.90
C GLU A 55 -3.52 1.16 6.05
N GLY A 56 -4.78 1.60 6.13
CA GLY A 56 -5.91 0.68 6.26
C GLY A 56 -6.06 -0.25 5.06
N ASP A 57 -5.87 0.25 3.84
CA ASP A 57 -5.90 -0.58 2.63
C ASP A 57 -4.74 -1.60 2.61
N LEU A 58 -3.54 -1.20 3.01
CA LEU A 58 -2.39 -2.10 3.13
C LEU A 58 -2.67 -3.22 4.16
N GLU A 59 -3.15 -2.87 5.36
CA GLU A 59 -3.47 -3.83 6.41
C GLU A 59 -4.52 -4.83 5.95
N ALA A 60 -5.62 -4.37 5.35
CA ALA A 60 -6.68 -5.23 4.84
C ALA A 60 -6.20 -6.18 3.72
N LYS A 61 -5.26 -5.73 2.89
CA LYS A 61 -4.67 -6.59 1.83
C LYS A 61 -3.71 -7.62 2.40
N LEU A 62 -2.91 -7.25 3.41
CA LEU A 62 -2.00 -8.18 4.10
C LEU A 62 -2.78 -9.23 4.88
N GLU A 63 -3.84 -8.86 5.60
CA GLU A 63 -4.72 -9.79 6.33
C GLU A 63 -5.34 -10.81 5.36
N LYS A 64 -5.93 -10.35 4.25
CA LYS A 64 -6.47 -11.26 3.22
C LYS A 64 -5.41 -12.20 2.64
N LEU A 65 -4.19 -11.70 2.47
CA LEU A 65 -3.07 -12.50 1.96
C LEU A 65 -2.65 -13.55 2.98
N GLU A 66 -2.58 -13.21 4.27
CA GLU A 66 -2.30 -14.14 5.36
C GLU A 66 -3.40 -15.21 5.47
N ASP A 67 -4.67 -14.82 5.52
CA ASP A 67 -5.80 -15.73 5.60
C ASP A 67 -5.83 -16.76 4.45
N SER A 68 -5.52 -16.29 3.24
CA SER A 68 -5.49 -17.13 2.04
C SER A 68 -4.26 -18.07 2.00
N ASN A 69 -3.26 -17.84 2.86
CA ASN A 69 -1.99 -18.57 2.88
C ASN A 69 -1.57 -18.96 4.31
N LYS A 70 -2.53 -19.21 5.21
CA LYS A 70 -2.29 -19.49 6.63
C LYS A 70 -1.36 -20.67 6.92
N ASP A 71 -1.30 -21.63 6.00
CA ASP A 71 -0.48 -22.84 6.10
C ASP A 71 0.92 -22.65 5.46
N PHE A 72 1.21 -21.45 4.94
CA PHE A 72 2.49 -21.12 4.35
C PHE A 72 3.50 -20.73 5.43
N GLU A 73 4.60 -21.47 5.52
CA GLU A 73 5.71 -21.15 6.42
C GLU A 73 6.84 -20.43 5.68
N PRO A 74 7.04 -19.11 5.88
CA PRO A 74 8.15 -18.40 5.26
C PRO A 74 9.49 -18.83 5.86
N THR A 75 10.51 -18.93 5.01
CA THR A 75 11.90 -19.07 5.46
C THR A 75 12.37 -17.80 6.17
N ASP A 76 13.47 -17.87 6.91
CA ASP A 76 14.00 -16.68 7.60
C ASP A 76 14.41 -15.57 6.62
N ALA A 77 15.01 -15.94 5.48
CA ALA A 77 15.33 -14.99 4.40
C ALA A 77 14.07 -14.29 3.85
N GLN A 78 12.95 -15.00 3.77
CA GLN A 78 11.68 -14.44 3.33
C GLN A 78 11.06 -13.51 4.38
N LYS A 79 11.13 -13.88 5.67
CA LYS A 79 10.72 -12.98 6.77
C LYS A 79 11.53 -11.69 6.75
N ASP A 80 12.85 -11.79 6.54
CA ASP A 80 13.73 -10.62 6.46
C ASP A 80 13.36 -9.71 5.27
N ALA A 81 13.04 -10.29 4.11
CA ALA A 81 12.59 -9.52 2.96
C ALA A 81 11.29 -8.72 3.23
N VAL A 82 10.30 -9.33 3.88
CA VAL A 82 9.06 -8.64 4.29
C VAL A 82 9.37 -7.56 5.32
N LYS A 83 10.21 -7.86 6.32
CA LYS A 83 10.59 -6.93 7.37
C LYS A 83 11.31 -5.70 6.81
N ASP A 84 12.17 -5.86 5.83
CA ASP A 84 12.86 -4.75 5.20
C ASP A 84 11.92 -3.89 4.34
N ALA A 85 10.97 -4.51 3.63
CA ALA A 85 9.92 -3.78 2.94
C ALA A 85 9.03 -2.98 3.92
N GLN A 86 8.65 -3.59 5.04
CA GLN A 86 7.88 -2.93 6.10
C GLN A 86 8.65 -1.75 6.73
N LYS A 87 9.96 -1.91 7.00
CA LYS A 87 10.80 -0.81 7.49
C LYS A 87 10.84 0.35 6.50
N ALA A 88 10.95 0.06 5.20
CA ALA A 88 10.96 1.09 4.15
C ALA A 88 9.63 1.86 4.11
N TYR A 89 8.50 1.15 4.15
CA TYR A 89 7.17 1.77 4.26
C TYR A 89 7.05 2.66 5.51
N ASN A 90 7.44 2.14 6.68
CA ASN A 90 7.37 2.88 7.93
C ASN A 90 8.25 4.15 7.92
N LYS A 91 9.42 4.08 7.29
CA LYS A 91 10.28 5.25 7.10
C LYS A 91 9.60 6.28 6.19
N ALA A 92 9.10 5.87 5.03
CA ALA A 92 8.42 6.75 4.08
C ALA A 92 7.18 7.41 4.70
N LYS A 93 6.37 6.64 5.44
CA LYS A 93 5.20 7.16 6.17
C LYS A 93 5.60 8.22 7.21
N ARG A 94 6.68 7.99 7.98
CA ARG A 94 7.19 8.98 8.94
C ARG A 94 7.69 10.25 8.25
N GLU A 95 8.34 10.12 7.11
CA GLU A 95 8.81 11.27 6.31
C GLU A 95 7.63 12.04 5.73
N ALA A 96 6.64 11.36 5.16
CA ALA A 96 5.41 11.96 4.67
C ALA A 96 4.68 12.73 5.78
N LYS A 97 4.49 12.13 6.96
CA LYS A 97 3.87 12.81 8.12
C LYS A 97 4.60 14.09 8.54
N LYS A 98 5.93 14.16 8.38
CA LYS A 98 6.69 15.37 8.73
C LYS A 98 6.49 16.51 7.72
N ASN A 99 6.07 16.18 6.49
CA ASN A 99 5.91 17.10 5.39
C ASN A 99 4.45 17.56 5.20
N LEU A 100 3.54 17.16 6.12
CA LEU A 100 2.11 17.49 6.14
C LEU A 100 1.76 18.39 7.32
#